data_AF-A0A9X0QIK2-F1
#
_entry.id   AF-A0A9X0QIK2-F1
#
_cell.length_a   1.000
_cell.length_b   1.000
_cell.length_c   1.000
_cell.angle_alpha   90.00
_cell.angle_beta   90.00
_cell.angle_gamma   90.00
#
_symmetry.space_group_name_H-M   'P 1'
#
loop_
_entity.id
_entity.type
_entity.pdbx_description
1 polymer ?
#
loop_
_entity_poly.entity_id
_entity_poly.type
_entity_poly.pdbx_seq_one_letter_code
_entity_poly.pdbx_strand_id
1 'polypeptide(L)'
;MHVSNFAVYASPERNLVFGINDFDETIPGPWEWDLKRLATSAVVAGQFIGKDHADCEAYSRAIVSSYRQRIREFAEMGYLATWYSVIHEDDILAAAPPQFLGKWKKAINKAKKGSHLQVLEKMTDLVDNKQRIVENAPFVVRETKTDQGLPIREALGLFLEQYLASLTEDRRQLVSRYQVVDVARKVVGVGSVGTRCWIGFMRGKDEGDPLFLQYKEAQESVLAPYLKAPKFQNEGLRVVSGQHLIQGSSDILLGWGFFNKTSFYVRQLRDMKGSYDFDPATTNHKGMEAYCRLCGWGLALAHAKSGDAATIAGYLGKTDEIDEALTKFAFSYSERNERDYDKLKEAARTKRIKVSEIA
;
A
#
# COMPACT_ATOMS: atom_id res chain seq x y z
N MET A 1 -5.84 -1.22 -8.10
CA MET A 1 -4.37 -1.21 -8.36
C MET A 1 -3.95 -0.08 -9.29
N HIS A 2 -2.82 0.58 -9.02
CA HIS A 2 -2.08 1.48 -9.90
C HIS A 2 -0.57 1.42 -9.61
N VAL A 3 0.28 1.95 -10.50
CA VAL A 3 1.75 1.90 -10.38
C VAL A 3 2.26 2.44 -9.04
N SER A 4 1.66 3.49 -8.48
CA SER A 4 2.05 4.03 -7.16
C SER A 4 1.58 3.19 -5.95
N ASN A 5 0.84 2.09 -6.15
CA ASN A 5 0.53 1.13 -5.08
C ASN A 5 1.69 0.15 -4.82
N PHE A 6 2.82 0.29 -5.52
CA PHE A 6 4.01 -0.53 -5.30
C PHE A 6 5.12 0.25 -4.60
N ALA A 7 5.80 -0.41 -3.68
CA ALA A 7 6.86 0.20 -2.89
C ALA A 7 7.91 -0.84 -2.49
N VAL A 8 9.05 -0.33 -2.01
CA VAL A 8 9.97 -1.11 -1.21
C VAL A 8 9.63 -0.96 0.27
N TYR A 9 9.71 -2.04 1.04
CA TYR A 9 9.45 -2.10 2.47
C TYR A 9 10.34 -3.17 3.13
N ALA A 10 10.46 -3.16 4.46
CA ALA A 10 11.22 -4.18 5.18
C ALA A 10 10.41 -5.47 5.40
N SER A 11 11.09 -6.62 5.29
CA SER A 11 10.63 -7.89 5.84
C SER A 11 10.83 -7.95 7.36
N PRO A 12 10.24 -8.93 8.08
CA PRO A 12 10.54 -9.19 9.49
C PRO A 12 12.03 -9.34 9.79
N GLU A 13 12.79 -9.93 8.86
CA GLU A 13 14.25 -10.11 8.95
C GLU A 13 15.03 -8.83 8.59
N ARG A 14 14.33 -7.72 8.34
CA ARG A 14 14.84 -6.41 7.93
C ARG A 14 15.54 -6.38 6.57
N ASN A 15 15.18 -7.31 5.69
CA ASN A 15 15.58 -7.26 4.29
C ASN A 15 14.65 -6.33 3.51
N LEU A 16 15.20 -5.57 2.56
CA LEU A 16 14.36 -4.73 1.70
C LEU A 16 13.72 -5.60 0.61
N VAL A 17 12.41 -5.49 0.48
CA VAL A 17 11.61 -6.25 -0.49
C VAL A 17 10.69 -5.32 -1.27
N PHE A 18 10.36 -5.68 -2.51
CA PHE A 18 9.42 -4.96 -3.36
C PHE A 18 8.08 -5.69 -3.44
N GLY A 19 6.99 -4.93 -3.46
CA GLY A 19 5.65 -5.48 -3.67
C GLY A 19 4.55 -4.44 -3.57
N ILE A 20 3.31 -4.93 -3.53
CA ILE A 20 2.11 -4.13 -3.28
C ILE A 20 2.18 -3.55 -1.87
N ASN A 21 1.62 -2.35 -1.70
CA ASN A 21 1.76 -1.56 -0.49
C ASN A 21 0.47 -0.81 -0.10
N ASP A 22 -0.63 -1.08 -0.79
CA ASP A 22 -1.97 -0.59 -0.46
C ASP A 22 -2.99 -1.74 -0.58
N PHE A 23 -3.79 -1.92 0.46
CA PHE A 23 -4.60 -3.13 0.67
C PHE A 23 -6.05 -2.85 1.09
N ASP A 24 -6.44 -1.57 1.16
CA ASP A 24 -7.76 -1.14 1.66
C ASP A 24 -8.92 -1.78 0.86
N GLU A 25 -8.68 -2.04 -0.42
CA GLU A 25 -9.65 -2.61 -1.37
C GLU A 25 -9.45 -4.10 -1.69
N THR A 26 -8.64 -4.82 -0.89
CA THR A 26 -8.42 -6.26 -1.10
C THR A 26 -9.70 -7.07 -0.94
N ILE A 27 -10.12 -7.75 -2.00
CA ILE A 27 -11.31 -8.60 -1.98
C ILE A 27 -11.20 -9.63 -3.12
N PRO A 28 -11.70 -10.87 -2.95
CA PRO A 28 -11.69 -11.85 -4.02
C PRO A 28 -12.46 -11.37 -5.25
N GLY A 29 -11.79 -11.37 -6.42
CA GLY A 29 -12.36 -10.92 -7.68
C GLY A 29 -11.54 -11.36 -8.89
N PRO A 30 -11.95 -10.96 -10.11
CA PRO A 30 -11.24 -11.31 -11.34
C PRO A 30 -9.85 -10.68 -11.40
N TRP A 31 -8.82 -11.49 -11.62
CA TRP A 31 -7.41 -11.05 -11.71
C TRP A 31 -7.18 -10.04 -12.85
N GLU A 32 -8.01 -10.11 -13.90
CA GLU A 32 -7.95 -9.22 -15.05
C GLU A 32 -8.22 -7.78 -14.66
N TRP A 33 -9.02 -7.54 -13.61
CA TRP A 33 -9.36 -6.19 -13.17
C TRP A 33 -8.11 -5.49 -12.64
N ASP A 34 -7.30 -6.18 -11.84
CA ASP A 34 -6.06 -5.61 -11.32
C ASP A 34 -5.04 -5.36 -12.43
N LEU A 35 -4.87 -6.31 -13.36
CA LEU A 35 -3.92 -6.14 -14.46
C LEU A 35 -4.33 -5.01 -15.42
N LYS A 36 -5.62 -4.94 -15.79
CA LYS A 36 -6.17 -3.87 -16.62
C LYS A 36 -5.98 -2.50 -15.97
N ARG A 37 -6.29 -2.39 -14.68
CA ARG A 37 -6.11 -1.13 -13.93
C ARG A 37 -4.65 -0.75 -13.79
N LEU A 38 -3.76 -1.70 -13.52
CA LEU A 38 -2.34 -1.45 -13.40
C LEU A 38 -1.74 -0.98 -14.74
N ALA A 39 -2.03 -1.67 -15.84
CA ALA A 39 -1.60 -1.29 -17.18
C ALA A 39 -2.11 0.11 -17.57
N THR A 40 -3.40 0.39 -17.35
CA THR A 40 -3.98 1.73 -17.58
C THR A 40 -3.27 2.79 -16.76
N SER A 41 -2.98 2.51 -15.49
CA SER A 41 -2.33 3.50 -14.62
C SER A 41 -0.93 3.88 -15.08
N ALA A 42 -0.22 2.99 -15.80
CA ALA A 42 1.08 3.30 -16.35
C ALA A 42 1.00 4.24 -17.55
N VAL A 43 -0.04 4.11 -18.38
CA VAL A 43 -0.35 5.08 -19.44
C VAL A 43 -0.65 6.45 -18.83
N VAL A 44 -1.55 6.49 -17.84
CA VAL A 44 -1.91 7.75 -17.13
C VAL A 44 -0.68 8.38 -16.47
N ALA A 45 0.15 7.58 -15.80
CA ALA A 45 1.38 8.07 -15.18
C ALA A 45 2.35 8.62 -16.23
N GLY A 46 2.54 7.92 -17.36
CA GLY A 46 3.38 8.35 -18.48
C GLY A 46 2.93 9.68 -19.08
N GLN A 47 1.63 9.84 -19.32
CA GLN A 47 1.03 11.09 -19.79
C GLN A 47 1.25 12.22 -18.78
N PHE A 48 1.03 11.96 -17.49
CA PHE A 48 1.25 12.93 -16.42
C PHE A 48 2.70 13.44 -16.36
N ILE A 49 3.69 12.57 -16.57
CA ILE A 49 5.11 12.95 -16.61
C ILE A 49 5.57 13.46 -17.99
N GLY A 50 4.63 13.75 -18.90
CA GLY A 50 4.91 14.37 -20.20
C GLY A 50 5.59 13.44 -21.22
N LYS A 51 5.39 12.12 -21.11
CA LYS A 51 5.93 11.14 -22.07
C LYS A 51 5.01 11.00 -23.28
N ASP A 52 5.60 10.66 -24.41
CA ASP A 52 4.85 10.47 -25.66
C ASP A 52 4.09 9.14 -25.66
N HIS A 53 3.34 8.90 -26.75
CA HIS A 53 2.53 7.69 -26.91
C HIS A 53 3.39 6.42 -26.88
N ALA A 54 4.55 6.43 -27.57
CA ALA A 54 5.40 5.25 -27.67
C ALA A 54 5.99 4.88 -26.30
N ASP A 55 6.41 5.86 -25.52
CA ASP A 55 6.87 5.66 -24.15
C ASP A 55 5.76 5.10 -23.26
N CYS A 56 4.54 5.64 -23.34
CA CYS A 56 3.40 5.17 -22.55
C CYS A 56 2.99 3.72 -22.92
N GLU A 57 3.05 3.39 -24.20
CA GLU A 57 2.80 2.04 -24.71
C GLU A 57 3.84 1.07 -24.15
N ALA A 58 5.12 1.45 -24.17
CA ALA A 58 6.20 0.65 -23.59
C ALA A 58 6.00 0.39 -22.09
N TYR A 59 5.51 1.36 -21.32
CA TYR A 59 5.22 1.17 -19.88
C TYR A 59 4.09 0.17 -19.63
N SER A 60 2.98 0.30 -20.36
CA SER A 60 1.86 -0.64 -20.28
C SER A 60 2.31 -2.04 -20.68
N ARG A 61 2.98 -2.17 -21.82
CA ARG A 61 3.46 -3.47 -22.33
C ARG A 61 4.49 -4.09 -21.38
N ALA A 62 5.35 -3.30 -20.74
CA ALA A 62 6.30 -3.76 -19.72
C ALA A 62 5.60 -4.39 -18.50
N ILE A 63 4.49 -3.83 -18.04
CA ILE A 63 3.68 -4.45 -16.96
C ILE A 63 3.09 -5.77 -17.43
N VAL A 64 2.39 -5.78 -18.57
CA VAL A 64 1.61 -6.95 -18.99
C VAL A 64 2.52 -8.10 -19.38
N SER A 65 3.58 -7.83 -20.15
CA SER A 65 4.59 -8.83 -20.52
C SER A 65 5.29 -9.42 -19.31
N SER A 66 5.71 -8.59 -18.34
CA SER A 66 6.33 -9.09 -17.12
C SER A 66 5.37 -9.92 -16.28
N TYR A 67 4.12 -9.47 -16.13
CA TYR A 67 3.09 -10.24 -15.45
C TYR A 67 2.90 -11.62 -16.09
N ARG A 68 2.73 -11.68 -17.42
CA ARG A 68 2.55 -12.91 -18.18
C ARG A 68 3.73 -13.86 -18.07
N GLN A 69 4.96 -13.34 -18.17
CA GLN A 69 6.17 -14.17 -18.03
C GLN A 69 6.28 -14.74 -16.62
N ARG A 70 6.10 -13.90 -15.60
CA ARG A 70 6.25 -14.31 -14.19
C ARG A 70 5.16 -15.27 -13.73
N ILE A 71 3.90 -15.06 -14.12
CA ILE A 71 2.84 -16.00 -13.71
C ILE A 71 3.02 -17.38 -14.35
N ARG A 72 3.61 -17.45 -15.55
CA ARG A 72 4.01 -18.72 -16.18
C ARG A 72 5.14 -19.40 -15.42
N GLU A 73 6.13 -18.65 -14.96
CA GLU A 73 7.18 -19.19 -14.08
C GLU A 73 6.57 -19.73 -12.78
N PHE A 74 5.70 -18.97 -12.13
CA PHE A 74 5.03 -19.39 -10.90
C PHE A 74 4.09 -20.58 -11.08
N ALA A 75 3.50 -20.77 -12.27
CA ALA A 75 2.67 -21.93 -12.58
C ALA A 75 3.46 -23.25 -12.58
N GLU A 76 4.76 -23.21 -12.82
CA GLU A 76 5.66 -24.37 -12.81
C GLU A 76 6.33 -24.58 -11.43
N MET A 77 6.13 -23.64 -10.49
CA MET A 77 6.73 -23.70 -9.16
C MET A 77 5.84 -24.46 -8.18
N GLY A 78 6.47 -25.21 -7.26
CA GLY A 78 5.76 -25.81 -6.13
C GLY A 78 5.16 -24.74 -5.22
N TYR A 79 3.95 -24.99 -4.69
CA TYR A 79 3.20 -24.00 -3.91
C TYR A 79 3.98 -23.38 -2.75
N LEU A 80 4.77 -24.17 -2.03
CA LEU A 80 5.57 -23.66 -0.92
C LEU A 80 6.73 -22.76 -1.40
N ALA A 81 7.34 -23.09 -2.55
CA ALA A 81 8.37 -22.24 -3.16
C ALA A 81 7.78 -20.90 -3.63
N THR A 82 6.58 -20.92 -4.22
CA THR A 82 5.84 -19.70 -4.57
C THR A 82 5.51 -18.88 -3.31
N TRP A 83 5.12 -19.53 -2.22
CA TRP A 83 4.84 -18.86 -0.95
C TRP A 83 6.08 -18.16 -0.36
N TYR A 84 7.26 -18.78 -0.45
CA TYR A 84 8.52 -18.19 -0.03
C TYR A 84 9.12 -17.18 -1.02
N SER A 85 8.55 -17.05 -2.22
CA SER A 85 9.05 -16.10 -3.20
C SER A 85 8.77 -14.66 -2.78
N VAL A 86 9.80 -13.84 -2.92
CA VAL A 86 9.79 -12.39 -2.65
C VAL A 86 10.70 -11.70 -3.67
N ILE A 87 10.42 -10.45 -4.01
CA ILE A 87 11.28 -9.64 -4.89
C ILE A 87 12.28 -8.90 -4.01
N HIS A 88 13.51 -9.40 -3.96
CA HIS A 88 14.56 -8.87 -3.09
C HIS A 88 15.27 -7.66 -3.71
N GLU A 89 16.10 -6.99 -2.91
CA GLU A 89 16.99 -5.91 -3.35
C GLU A 89 17.80 -6.26 -4.61
N ASP A 90 18.36 -7.47 -4.66
CA ASP A 90 19.19 -7.88 -5.80
C ASP A 90 18.36 -7.98 -7.08
N ASP A 91 17.09 -8.42 -6.98
CA ASP A 91 16.15 -8.46 -8.10
C ASP A 91 15.79 -7.04 -8.57
N ILE A 92 15.55 -6.11 -7.64
CA ILE A 92 15.29 -4.70 -7.94
C ILE A 92 16.49 -4.09 -8.67
N LEU A 93 17.70 -4.37 -8.19
CA LEU A 93 18.94 -3.85 -8.79
C LEU A 93 19.25 -4.50 -10.15
N ALA A 94 18.94 -5.78 -10.33
CA ALA A 94 19.07 -6.48 -11.61
C ALA A 94 18.11 -5.92 -12.67
N ALA A 95 16.93 -5.44 -12.27
CA ALA A 95 15.99 -4.77 -13.17
C ALA A 95 16.42 -3.34 -13.56
N ALA A 96 17.36 -2.73 -12.82
CA ALA A 96 17.77 -1.35 -13.06
C ALA A 96 18.55 -1.22 -14.37
N PRO A 97 18.25 -0.22 -15.23
CA PRO A 97 19.08 0.05 -16.40
C PRO A 97 20.52 0.37 -15.99
N PRO A 98 21.56 -0.13 -16.69
CA PRO A 98 22.96 0.01 -16.26
C PRO A 98 23.39 1.44 -15.93
N GLN A 99 22.95 2.41 -16.75
CA GLN A 99 23.24 3.83 -16.57
C GLN A 99 22.56 4.47 -15.34
N PHE A 100 21.55 3.83 -14.76
CA PHE A 100 20.81 4.31 -13.58
C PHE A 100 21.03 3.47 -12.32
N LEU A 101 21.83 2.41 -12.40
CA LEU A 101 22.10 1.51 -11.27
C LEU A 101 22.58 2.25 -10.02
N GLY A 102 23.46 3.25 -10.19
CA GLY A 102 23.94 4.08 -9.08
C GLY A 102 22.83 4.89 -8.40
N LYS A 103 21.85 5.41 -9.15
CA LYS A 103 20.69 6.15 -8.62
C LYS A 103 19.78 5.21 -7.82
N TRP A 104 19.54 4.00 -8.33
CA TRP A 104 18.71 2.98 -7.68
C TRP A 104 19.36 2.47 -6.39
N LYS A 105 20.68 2.16 -6.40
CA LYS A 105 21.43 1.83 -5.19
C LYS A 105 21.33 2.91 -4.12
N LYS A 106 21.45 4.18 -4.50
CA LYS A 106 21.28 5.32 -3.57
C LYS A 106 19.87 5.37 -2.98
N ALA A 107 18.83 5.17 -3.80
CA ALA A 107 17.43 5.15 -3.35
C ALA A 107 17.16 4.00 -2.36
N ILE A 108 17.64 2.79 -2.67
CA ILE A 108 17.55 1.61 -1.81
C ILE A 108 18.27 1.82 -0.48
N ASN A 109 19.51 2.33 -0.52
CA ASN A 109 20.27 2.64 0.70
C ASN A 109 19.59 3.73 1.54
N LYS A 110 18.89 4.69 0.91
CA LYS A 110 18.09 5.68 1.63
C LYS A 110 16.86 5.04 2.29
N ALA A 111 16.16 4.14 1.60
CA ALA A 111 15.01 3.43 2.16
C ALA A 111 15.41 2.57 3.37
N LYS A 112 16.57 1.90 3.31
CA LYS A 112 17.10 1.11 4.43
C LYS A 112 17.38 1.89 5.71
N LYS A 113 17.65 3.20 5.60
CA LYS A 113 17.97 4.04 6.75
C LYS A 113 16.74 4.48 7.56
N GLY A 114 15.52 4.23 7.07
CA GLY A 114 14.30 4.57 7.81
C GLY A 114 14.13 3.70 9.05
N SER A 115 14.42 4.24 10.24
CA SER A 115 14.28 3.54 11.52
C SER A 115 13.16 4.13 12.38
N HIS A 116 12.66 3.35 13.35
CA HIS A 116 11.65 3.79 14.33
C HIS A 116 12.11 5.02 15.15
N LEU A 117 13.42 5.17 15.39
CA LEU A 117 13.99 6.35 16.05
C LEU A 117 13.84 7.63 15.23
N GLN A 118 14.00 7.56 13.89
CA GLN A 118 13.75 8.72 13.03
C GLN A 118 12.26 9.09 12.98
N VAL A 119 11.36 8.13 13.22
CA VAL A 119 9.93 8.42 13.35
C VAL A 119 9.69 9.17 14.66
N LEU A 120 10.29 8.74 15.76
CA LEU A 120 10.23 9.41 17.06
C LEU A 120 10.67 10.88 16.96
N GLU A 121 11.87 11.13 16.43
CA GLU A 121 12.43 12.49 16.27
C GLU A 121 11.54 13.41 15.41
N LYS A 122 10.89 12.86 14.38
CA LYS A 122 10.07 13.67 13.45
C LYS A 122 8.63 13.86 13.90
N MET A 123 8.13 12.99 14.76
CA MET A 123 6.71 12.93 15.10
C MET A 123 6.41 13.31 16.53
N THR A 124 7.42 13.51 17.38
CA THR A 124 7.23 13.86 18.78
C THR A 124 8.09 15.03 19.22
N ASP A 125 7.57 15.80 20.18
CA ASP A 125 8.26 16.85 20.93
C ASP A 125 8.21 16.56 22.43
N LEU A 126 9.12 17.16 23.19
CA LEU A 126 9.10 17.11 24.66
C LEU A 126 8.16 18.21 25.20
N VAL A 127 7.06 17.80 25.82
CA VAL A 127 6.09 18.70 26.47
C VAL A 127 5.88 18.24 27.91
N ASP A 128 6.15 19.11 28.88
CA ASP A 128 6.10 18.80 30.32
C ASP A 128 6.97 17.59 30.71
N ASN A 129 8.19 17.49 30.16
CA ASN A 129 9.10 16.34 30.33
C ASN A 129 8.51 14.99 29.87
N LYS A 130 7.49 15.01 29.01
CA LYS A 130 6.91 13.82 28.39
C LYS A 130 6.98 13.96 26.88
N GLN A 131 7.42 12.90 26.22
CA GLN A 131 7.44 12.86 24.77
C GLN A 131 6.00 12.71 24.24
N ARG A 132 5.62 13.61 23.34
CA ARG A 132 4.25 13.77 22.85
C ARG A 132 4.23 13.95 21.35
N ILE A 133 3.23 13.40 20.67
CA ILE A 133 3.04 13.57 19.23
C ILE A 133 2.86 15.05 18.90
N VAL A 134 3.62 15.56 17.93
CA VAL A 134 3.54 16.96 17.47
C VAL A 134 2.19 17.18 16.80
N GLU A 135 1.44 18.16 17.30
CA GLU A 135 0.22 18.61 16.63
C GLU A 135 0.58 19.47 15.41
N ASN A 136 -0.15 19.23 14.33
CA ASN A 136 -0.02 20.00 13.10
C ASN A 136 -1.40 20.04 12.45
N ALA A 137 -2.26 20.92 12.95
CA ALA A 137 -3.61 21.06 12.44
C ALA A 137 -3.60 21.54 10.97
N PRO A 138 -4.47 20.99 10.09
CA PRO A 138 -5.52 20.00 10.37
C PRO A 138 -5.05 18.54 10.24
N PHE A 139 -3.78 18.28 9.95
CA PHE A 139 -3.25 16.96 9.58
C PHE A 139 -2.98 16.03 10.76
N VAL A 140 -2.55 16.55 11.90
CA VAL A 140 -2.35 15.81 13.16
C VAL A 140 -3.00 16.62 14.26
N VAL A 141 -4.07 16.09 14.84
CA VAL A 141 -4.85 16.77 15.86
C VAL A 141 -5.11 15.86 17.05
N ARG A 142 -5.12 16.41 18.26
CA ARG A 142 -5.57 15.69 19.44
C ARG A 142 -7.07 15.80 19.56
N GLU A 143 -7.69 14.64 19.64
CA GLU A 143 -9.08 14.53 20.05
C GLU A 143 -9.13 14.02 21.48
N THR A 144 -9.97 14.64 22.30
CA THR A 144 -10.15 14.25 23.70
C THR A 144 -11.28 13.24 23.85
N LYS A 145 -12.25 13.24 22.93
CA LYS A 145 -13.42 12.38 22.93
C LYS A 145 -13.74 11.88 21.52
N THR A 146 -14.35 10.70 21.44
CA THR A 146 -14.98 10.16 20.23
C THR A 146 -16.22 10.97 19.84
N ASP A 147 -16.76 10.74 18.64
CA ASP A 147 -18.04 11.31 18.17
C ASP A 147 -19.21 11.05 19.15
N GLN A 148 -19.12 9.99 19.95
CA GLN A 148 -20.13 9.60 20.95
C GLN A 148 -19.81 10.11 22.37
N GLY A 149 -18.77 10.93 22.53
CA GLY A 149 -18.41 11.55 23.81
C GLY A 149 -17.50 10.69 24.72
N LEU A 150 -17.17 9.46 24.33
CA LEU A 150 -16.26 8.59 25.10
C LEU A 150 -14.83 9.16 25.05
N PRO A 151 -14.09 9.26 26.17
CA PRO A 151 -12.69 9.66 26.15
C PRO A 151 -11.85 8.78 25.22
N ILE A 152 -10.98 9.39 24.40
CA ILE A 152 -10.19 8.65 23.41
C ILE A 152 -9.32 7.55 24.05
N ARG A 153 -8.75 7.80 25.24
CA ARG A 153 -7.97 6.79 25.98
C ARG A 153 -8.78 5.53 26.32
N GLU A 154 -10.04 5.69 26.68
CA GLU A 154 -10.93 4.57 27.01
C GLU A 154 -11.34 3.81 25.74
N ALA A 155 -11.72 4.53 24.68
CA ALA A 155 -12.01 3.95 23.38
C ALA A 155 -10.84 3.11 22.82
N LEU A 156 -9.62 3.62 23.00
CA LEU A 156 -8.40 2.92 22.58
C LEU A 156 -8.10 1.70 23.45
N GLY A 157 -8.34 1.75 24.75
CA GLY A 157 -8.20 0.58 25.62
C GLY A 157 -9.08 -0.57 25.13
N LEU A 158 -10.36 -0.30 24.91
CA LEU A 158 -11.33 -1.28 24.38
C LEU A 158 -10.93 -1.80 23.00
N PHE A 159 -10.42 -0.91 22.14
CA PHE A 159 -9.93 -1.31 20.82
C PHE A 159 -8.66 -2.18 20.90
N LEU A 160 -7.71 -1.83 21.77
CA LEU A 160 -6.45 -2.54 21.93
C LEU A 160 -6.66 -4.00 22.33
N GLU A 161 -7.67 -4.29 23.15
CA GLU A 161 -8.03 -5.68 23.50
C GLU A 161 -8.38 -6.51 22.25
N GLN A 162 -9.22 -5.96 21.35
CA GLN A 162 -9.57 -6.63 20.09
C GLN A 162 -8.37 -6.79 19.17
N TYR A 163 -7.54 -5.76 19.05
CA TYR A 163 -6.31 -5.83 18.28
C TYR A 163 -5.34 -6.89 18.81
N LEU A 164 -5.09 -6.92 20.12
CA LEU A 164 -4.22 -7.93 20.75
C LEU A 164 -4.80 -9.34 20.57
N ALA A 165 -6.12 -9.50 20.60
CA ALA A 165 -6.78 -10.76 20.32
C ALA A 165 -6.56 -11.24 18.87
N SER A 166 -6.40 -10.32 17.91
CA SER A 166 -6.14 -10.63 16.50
C SER A 166 -4.72 -11.10 16.20
N LEU A 167 -3.76 -10.79 17.07
CA LEU A 167 -2.35 -11.17 16.91
C LEU A 167 -2.10 -12.63 17.34
N THR A 168 -1.07 -13.25 16.76
CA THR A 168 -0.52 -14.51 17.27
C THR A 168 0.06 -14.32 18.67
N GLU A 169 0.10 -15.39 19.47
CA GLU A 169 0.46 -15.31 20.90
C GLU A 169 1.85 -14.69 21.12
N ASP A 170 2.84 -15.07 20.34
CA ASP A 170 4.19 -14.52 20.41
C ASP A 170 4.25 -13.02 20.11
N ARG A 171 3.45 -12.53 19.15
CA ARG A 171 3.35 -11.10 18.83
C ARG A 171 2.55 -10.34 19.88
N ARG A 172 1.52 -10.95 20.46
CA ARG A 172 0.79 -10.42 21.62
C ARG A 172 1.71 -10.22 22.82
N GLN A 173 2.57 -11.19 23.12
CA GLN A 173 3.57 -11.11 24.19
C GLN A 173 4.63 -10.02 23.94
N LEU A 174 4.94 -9.71 22.68
CA LEU A 174 5.80 -8.59 22.34
C LEU A 174 5.10 -7.25 22.60
N VAL A 175 3.88 -7.06 22.06
CA VAL A 175 3.15 -5.79 22.18
C VAL A 175 2.75 -5.49 23.63
N SER A 176 2.45 -6.51 24.45
CA SER A 176 2.07 -6.32 25.86
C SER A 176 3.18 -5.69 26.73
N ARG A 177 4.43 -5.66 26.24
CA ARG A 177 5.57 -5.01 26.90
C ARG A 177 5.66 -3.51 26.64
N TYR A 178 4.85 -2.98 25.72
CA TYR A 178 4.82 -1.57 25.37
C TYR A 178 3.68 -0.85 26.10
N GLN A 179 3.97 0.34 26.62
CA GLN A 179 3.00 1.22 27.27
C GLN A 179 2.55 2.32 26.31
N VAL A 180 1.25 2.60 26.24
CA VAL A 180 0.73 3.73 25.45
C VAL A 180 1.12 5.05 26.12
N VAL A 181 1.94 5.84 25.44
CA VAL A 181 2.37 7.17 25.89
C VAL A 181 1.37 8.22 25.43
N ASP A 182 1.09 8.23 24.13
CA ASP A 182 0.33 9.30 23.50
C ASP A 182 -0.39 8.86 22.23
N VAL A 183 -1.50 9.52 21.90
CA VAL A 183 -2.33 9.18 20.75
C VAL A 183 -2.85 10.45 20.08
N ALA A 184 -2.80 10.48 18.75
CA ALA A 184 -3.32 11.58 17.95
C ALA A 184 -4.07 11.07 16.72
N ARG A 185 -5.08 11.82 16.27
CA ARG A 185 -5.73 11.57 14.99
C ARG A 185 -4.87 12.16 13.88
N LYS A 186 -4.68 11.41 12.81
CA LYS A 186 -3.95 11.82 11.62
C LYS A 186 -4.84 11.78 10.39
N VAL A 187 -4.80 12.82 9.58
CA VAL A 187 -5.33 12.80 8.21
C VAL A 187 -4.28 12.14 7.31
N VAL A 188 -4.67 11.09 6.57
CA VAL A 188 -3.75 10.29 5.76
C VAL A 188 -4.12 10.26 4.29
N GLY A 189 -3.16 10.61 3.43
CA GLY A 189 -3.24 10.45 1.98
C GLY A 189 -4.41 11.20 1.33
N VAL A 190 -4.57 11.01 0.02
CA VAL A 190 -5.73 11.54 -0.74
C VAL A 190 -6.88 10.53 -0.80
N GLY A 191 -6.59 9.22 -0.80
CA GLY A 191 -7.59 8.15 -0.91
C GLY A 191 -8.29 7.78 0.39
N SER A 192 -7.82 8.28 1.53
CA SER A 192 -8.41 8.04 2.85
C SER A 192 -8.82 9.35 3.54
N VAL A 193 -8.95 10.44 2.78
CA VAL A 193 -9.48 11.70 3.31
C VAL A 193 -10.93 11.46 3.73
N GLY A 194 -11.22 11.72 5.01
CA GLY A 194 -12.54 11.49 5.59
C GLY A 194 -12.68 10.17 6.36
N THR A 195 -11.69 9.27 6.34
CA THR A 195 -11.68 8.09 7.21
C THR A 195 -10.87 8.34 8.48
N ARG A 196 -11.19 7.60 9.56
CA ARG A 196 -10.47 7.74 10.83
C ARG A 196 -9.12 7.04 10.73
N CYS A 197 -8.05 7.80 10.97
CA CYS A 197 -6.72 7.24 11.17
C CYS A 197 -6.12 7.78 12.46
N TRP A 198 -5.60 6.90 13.30
CA TRP A 198 -4.97 7.25 14.58
C TRP A 198 -3.51 6.80 14.58
N ILE A 199 -2.69 7.50 15.35
CA ILE A 199 -1.32 7.10 15.66
C ILE A 199 -1.24 6.91 17.16
N GLY A 200 -0.86 5.70 17.59
CA GLY A 200 -0.48 5.42 18.96
C GLY A 200 1.04 5.41 19.07
N PHE A 201 1.57 6.30 19.89
CA PHE A 201 2.95 6.27 20.34
C PHE A 201 3.03 5.43 21.62
N MET A 202 3.83 4.37 21.56
CA MET A 202 4.07 3.45 22.66
C MET A 202 5.56 3.42 23.00
N ARG A 203 5.86 3.16 24.28
CA ARG A 203 7.23 3.06 24.80
C ARG A 203 7.45 1.69 25.42
N GLY A 204 8.52 1.02 25.02
CA GLY A 204 8.93 -0.26 25.57
C GLY A 204 9.83 -0.08 26.78
N LYS A 205 11.05 -0.61 26.70
CA LYS A 205 12.01 -0.65 27.80
C LYS A 205 12.39 0.73 28.34
N ASP A 206 12.64 1.69 27.44
CA ASP A 206 13.08 3.06 27.76
C ASP A 206 12.76 4.02 26.60
N GLU A 207 13.19 5.29 26.70
CA GLU A 207 12.95 6.31 25.67
C GLU A 207 13.61 5.98 24.31
N GLY A 208 14.59 5.07 24.28
CA GLY A 208 15.24 4.58 23.06
C GLY A 208 14.50 3.41 22.39
N ASP A 209 13.38 2.96 22.96
CA ASP A 209 12.55 1.86 22.45
C ASP A 209 11.12 2.32 22.09
N PRO A 210 10.97 3.22 21.10
CA PRO A 210 9.67 3.70 20.66
C PRO A 210 9.02 2.73 19.66
N LEU A 211 7.71 2.55 19.81
CA LEU A 211 6.84 1.88 18.84
C LEU A 211 5.72 2.81 18.43
N PHE A 212 5.54 3.00 17.12
CA PHE A 212 4.40 3.72 16.56
C PHE A 212 3.48 2.75 15.85
N LEU A 213 2.23 2.68 16.31
CA LEU A 213 1.17 1.95 15.63
C LEU A 213 0.23 2.91 14.93
N GLN A 214 -0.15 2.55 13.71
CA GLN A 214 -1.17 3.23 12.94
C GLN A 214 -2.45 2.39 12.93
N TYR A 215 -3.55 3.00 13.36
CA TYR A 215 -4.89 2.43 13.33
C TYR A 215 -5.65 3.08 12.19
N LYS A 216 -6.01 2.32 11.16
CA LYS A 216 -6.76 2.81 10.00
C LYS A 216 -8.15 2.21 9.98
N GLU A 217 -9.15 3.07 9.86
CA GLU A 217 -10.53 2.64 9.61
C GLU A 217 -10.59 1.86 8.30
N ALA A 218 -11.19 0.68 8.36
CA ALA A 218 -11.47 -0.17 7.22
C ALA A 218 -12.95 -0.02 6.86
N GLN A 219 -13.20 0.44 5.64
CA GLN A 219 -14.55 0.54 5.08
C GLN A 219 -14.86 -0.68 4.21
N GLU A 220 -16.13 -0.86 3.88
CA GLU A 220 -16.53 -1.83 2.87
C GLU A 220 -15.82 -1.52 1.56
N SER A 221 -15.26 -2.56 0.92
CA SER A 221 -14.60 -2.37 -0.37
C SER A 221 -15.56 -1.77 -1.38
N VAL A 222 -15.12 -0.76 -2.13
CA VAL A 222 -15.91 -0.16 -3.22
C VAL A 222 -16.22 -1.16 -4.34
N LEU A 223 -15.50 -2.29 -4.38
CA LEU A 223 -15.71 -3.37 -5.32
C LEU A 223 -16.73 -4.40 -4.84
N ALA A 224 -17.07 -4.43 -3.54
CA ALA A 224 -17.97 -5.43 -2.96
C ALA A 224 -19.33 -5.51 -3.66
N PRO A 225 -20.00 -4.41 -4.05
CA PRO A 225 -21.28 -4.48 -4.76
C PRO A 225 -21.21 -5.15 -6.14
N TYR A 226 -20.02 -5.26 -6.73
CA TYR A 226 -19.80 -5.80 -8.07
C TYR A 226 -19.25 -7.22 -8.07
N LEU A 227 -19.01 -7.79 -6.88
CA LEU A 227 -18.33 -9.08 -6.72
C LEU A 227 -19.17 -10.03 -5.86
N LYS A 228 -19.10 -11.32 -6.19
CA LYS A 228 -19.64 -12.40 -5.35
C LYS A 228 -18.59 -12.84 -4.33
N ALA A 229 -18.14 -11.90 -3.50
CA ALA A 229 -17.10 -12.14 -2.52
C ALA A 229 -17.66 -12.73 -1.21
N PRO A 230 -16.83 -13.46 -0.42
CA PRO A 230 -17.22 -13.88 0.91
C PRO A 230 -17.56 -12.68 1.79
N LYS A 231 -18.51 -12.86 2.71
CA LYS A 231 -18.73 -11.88 3.77
C LYS A 231 -17.66 -12.06 4.84
N PHE A 232 -16.98 -10.98 5.19
CA PHE A 232 -16.03 -10.96 6.29
C PHE A 232 -16.74 -10.61 7.59
N GLN A 233 -16.22 -11.09 8.72
CA GLN A 233 -16.74 -10.72 10.04
C GLN A 233 -16.64 -9.21 10.28
N ASN A 234 -15.57 -8.60 9.78
CA ASN A 234 -15.34 -7.16 9.77
C ASN A 234 -14.36 -6.79 8.65
N GLU A 235 -14.34 -5.51 8.27
CA GLU A 235 -13.54 -5.02 7.14
C GLU A 235 -12.04 -4.94 7.46
N GLY A 236 -11.67 -4.83 8.74
CA GLY A 236 -10.28 -4.88 9.18
C GLY A 236 -9.66 -6.25 8.91
N LEU A 237 -10.39 -7.32 9.26
CA LEU A 237 -10.00 -8.70 8.94
C LEU A 237 -9.88 -8.90 7.43
N ARG A 238 -10.80 -8.36 6.61
CA ARG A 238 -10.69 -8.43 5.14
C ARG A 238 -9.35 -7.89 4.66
N VAL A 239 -9.01 -6.67 5.06
CA VAL A 239 -7.78 -5.98 4.65
C VAL A 239 -6.55 -6.78 5.10
N VAL A 240 -6.51 -7.23 6.36
CA VAL A 240 -5.38 -7.98 6.91
C VAL A 240 -5.20 -9.34 6.23
N SER A 241 -6.29 -10.10 6.05
CA SER A 241 -6.23 -11.39 5.34
C SER A 241 -5.79 -11.21 3.89
N GLY A 242 -6.31 -10.18 3.20
CA GLY A 242 -5.89 -9.84 1.85
C GLY A 242 -4.40 -9.51 1.79
N GLN A 243 -3.92 -8.63 2.68
CA GLN A 243 -2.51 -8.25 2.77
C GLN A 243 -1.61 -9.47 3.04
N HIS A 244 -1.97 -10.37 3.97
CA HIS A 244 -1.21 -11.59 4.23
C HIS A 244 -1.13 -12.53 3.02
N LEU A 245 -2.17 -12.57 2.18
CA LEU A 245 -2.20 -13.39 0.97
C LEU A 245 -1.33 -12.82 -0.15
N ILE A 246 -1.39 -11.50 -0.37
CA ILE A 246 -0.82 -10.90 -1.59
C ILE A 246 0.49 -10.14 -1.36
N GLN A 247 0.83 -9.81 -0.11
CA GLN A 247 2.10 -9.17 0.21
C GLN A 247 3.16 -10.22 0.50
N GLY A 248 4.29 -10.16 -0.21
CA GLY A 248 5.37 -11.14 -0.08
C GLY A 248 5.91 -11.32 1.35
N SER A 249 5.83 -10.24 2.14
CA SER A 249 6.22 -10.21 3.55
C SER A 249 5.40 -9.14 4.25
N SER A 250 4.56 -9.54 5.20
CA SER A 250 3.73 -8.60 5.97
C SER A 250 4.44 -8.12 7.23
N ASP A 251 3.99 -6.97 7.74
CA ASP A 251 4.35 -6.47 9.07
C ASP A 251 3.96 -7.49 10.16
N ILE A 252 4.86 -7.75 11.11
CA ILE A 252 4.66 -8.69 12.22
C ILE A 252 3.59 -8.22 13.22
N LEU A 253 3.29 -6.92 13.22
CA LEU A 253 2.27 -6.27 14.05
C LEU A 253 1.00 -5.96 13.25
N LEU A 254 0.85 -6.52 12.04
CA LEU A 254 -0.37 -6.39 11.29
C LEU A 254 -1.51 -7.14 12.01
N GLY A 255 -2.54 -6.41 12.40
CA GLY A 255 -3.70 -6.97 13.07
C GLY A 255 -4.95 -6.15 12.80
N TRP A 256 -6.07 -6.52 13.41
CA TRP A 256 -7.36 -5.88 13.18
C TRP A 256 -8.19 -5.83 14.46
N GLY A 257 -9.18 -4.96 14.48
CA GLY A 257 -10.12 -4.86 15.58
C GLY A 257 -11.36 -4.11 15.14
N PHE A 258 -12.35 -4.04 16.01
CA PHE A 258 -13.55 -3.25 15.78
C PHE A 258 -13.95 -2.54 17.06
N PHE A 259 -14.49 -1.34 16.91
CA PHE A 259 -15.01 -0.55 18.01
C PHE A 259 -16.27 0.18 17.55
N ASN A 260 -17.38 0.05 18.30
CA ASN A 260 -18.67 0.66 17.99
C ASN A 260 -19.07 0.55 16.50
N LYS A 261 -19.06 -0.69 15.96
CA LYS A 261 -19.35 -1.05 14.56
C LYS A 261 -18.37 -0.52 13.51
N THR A 262 -17.35 0.22 13.91
CA THR A 262 -16.28 0.69 13.02
C THR A 262 -15.17 -0.35 13.03
N SER A 263 -14.78 -0.81 11.84
CA SER A 263 -13.69 -1.76 11.68
C SER A 263 -12.37 -1.01 11.53
N PHE A 264 -11.29 -1.55 12.06
CA PHE A 264 -9.94 -1.02 11.87
C PHE A 264 -8.96 -2.14 11.59
N TYR A 265 -7.90 -1.80 10.87
CA TYR A 265 -6.66 -2.57 10.87
C TYR A 265 -5.53 -1.74 11.47
N VAL A 266 -4.54 -2.45 12.02
CA VAL A 266 -3.42 -1.89 12.77
C VAL A 266 -2.13 -2.36 12.14
N ARG A 267 -1.16 -1.46 11.99
CA ARG A 267 0.18 -1.76 11.50
C ARG A 267 1.21 -0.84 12.12
N GLN A 268 2.48 -1.21 12.08
CA GLN A 268 3.58 -0.34 12.44
C GLN A 268 3.67 0.86 11.47
N LEU A 269 3.87 2.05 12.04
CA LEU A 269 4.01 3.28 11.28
C LEU A 269 5.47 3.49 10.86
N ARG A 270 5.70 3.53 9.54
CA ARG A 270 6.99 3.89 8.90
C ARG A 270 8.16 2.99 9.32
N ASP A 271 8.17 1.74 8.85
CA ASP A 271 9.40 0.94 8.80
C ASP A 271 9.92 0.84 7.35
N MET A 272 11.14 1.35 7.11
CA MET A 272 11.92 1.21 5.86
C MET A 272 11.12 1.28 4.54
N LYS A 273 10.28 2.30 4.35
CA LYS A 273 9.39 2.43 3.18
C LYS A 273 9.92 3.41 2.14
N GLY A 274 9.92 3.00 0.87
CA GLY A 274 10.25 3.85 -0.28
C GLY A 274 9.26 3.66 -1.43
N SER A 275 8.70 4.75 -1.96
CA SER A 275 7.88 4.74 -3.16
C SER A 275 8.67 5.25 -4.36
N TYR A 276 8.19 4.94 -5.57
CA TYR A 276 8.65 5.61 -6.78
C TYR A 276 8.03 7.00 -6.86
N ASP A 277 8.83 7.99 -7.21
CA ASP A 277 8.38 9.36 -7.41
C ASP A 277 8.16 9.59 -8.91
N PHE A 278 6.95 10.02 -9.28
CA PHE A 278 6.56 10.28 -10.67
C PHE A 278 6.71 11.77 -10.99
N ASP A 279 7.91 12.29 -10.73
CA ASP A 279 8.25 13.69 -10.97
C ASP A 279 8.60 13.89 -12.46
N PRO A 280 7.86 14.74 -13.21
CA PRO A 280 8.14 15.03 -14.61
C PRO A 280 9.58 15.52 -14.87
N ALA A 281 10.19 16.21 -13.90
CA ALA A 281 11.53 16.78 -14.05
C ALA A 281 12.64 15.72 -13.92
N THR A 282 12.41 14.64 -13.18
CA THR A 282 13.47 13.68 -12.81
C THR A 282 13.21 12.24 -13.26
N THR A 283 12.01 11.96 -13.80
CA THR A 283 11.61 10.63 -14.27
C THR A 283 12.06 10.40 -15.71
N ASN A 284 12.95 9.41 -15.89
CA ASN A 284 13.44 9.01 -17.19
C ASN A 284 12.70 7.78 -17.71
N HIS A 285 12.62 7.66 -19.05
CA HIS A 285 11.85 6.61 -19.72
C HIS A 285 12.30 5.19 -19.32
N LYS A 286 13.58 4.86 -19.50
CA LYS A 286 14.10 3.52 -19.22
C LYS A 286 13.93 3.10 -17.76
N GLY A 287 14.03 4.04 -16.83
CA GLY A 287 13.82 3.81 -15.40
C GLY A 287 12.35 3.57 -15.06
N MET A 288 11.43 4.32 -15.69
CA MET A 288 10.00 4.11 -15.54
C MET A 288 9.56 2.76 -16.14
N GLU A 289 10.08 2.40 -17.31
CA GLU A 289 9.82 1.10 -17.95
C GLU A 289 10.32 -0.07 -17.09
N ALA A 290 11.52 0.04 -16.51
CA ALA A 290 12.04 -0.94 -15.56
C ALA A 290 11.18 -1.06 -14.29
N TYR A 291 10.70 0.07 -13.76
CA TYR A 291 9.78 0.08 -12.63
C TYR A 291 8.43 -0.57 -12.99
N CYS A 292 7.91 -0.33 -14.19
CA CYS A 292 6.69 -0.97 -14.71
C CYS A 292 6.85 -2.50 -14.81
N ARG A 293 8.01 -3.00 -15.24
CA ARG A 293 8.32 -4.45 -15.18
C ARG A 293 8.25 -4.97 -13.75
N LEU A 294 8.86 -4.29 -12.79
CA LEU A 294 8.78 -4.69 -11.37
C LEU A 294 7.33 -4.73 -10.86
N CYS A 295 6.49 -3.75 -11.25
CA CYS A 295 5.07 -3.75 -10.90
C CYS A 295 4.33 -4.97 -11.48
N GLY A 296 4.59 -5.31 -12.74
CA GLY A 296 4.05 -6.52 -13.38
C GLY A 296 4.46 -7.80 -12.65
N TRP A 297 5.73 -7.91 -12.25
CA TRP A 297 6.22 -9.02 -11.42
C TRP A 297 5.55 -9.06 -10.05
N GLY A 298 5.48 -7.92 -9.34
CA GLY A 298 4.85 -7.84 -8.03
C GLY A 298 3.38 -8.28 -8.06
N LEU A 299 2.64 -7.90 -9.11
CA LEU A 299 1.26 -8.34 -9.29
C LEU A 299 1.17 -9.85 -9.62
N ALA A 300 2.07 -10.37 -10.46
CA ALA A 300 2.09 -11.80 -10.77
C ALA A 300 2.37 -12.65 -9.52
N LEU A 301 3.30 -12.22 -8.66
CA LEU A 301 3.57 -12.90 -7.39
C LEU A 301 2.35 -12.87 -6.48
N ALA A 302 1.67 -11.72 -6.36
CA ALA A 302 0.45 -11.57 -5.59
C ALA A 302 -0.66 -12.53 -6.06
N HIS A 303 -0.90 -12.60 -7.38
CA HIS A 303 -1.90 -13.50 -7.96
C HIS A 303 -1.49 -14.97 -7.89
N ALA A 304 -0.20 -15.29 -7.97
CA ALA A 304 0.28 -16.66 -7.79
C ALA A 304 0.07 -17.17 -6.35
N LYS A 305 0.16 -16.30 -5.35
CA LYS A 305 -0.10 -16.65 -3.94
C LYS A 305 -1.58 -16.74 -3.58
N SER A 306 -2.40 -15.90 -4.21
CA SER A 306 -3.82 -15.75 -3.85
C SER A 306 -4.81 -16.45 -4.80
N GLY A 307 -4.35 -16.86 -5.98
CA GLY A 307 -5.16 -17.51 -7.00
C GLY A 307 -4.45 -18.69 -7.65
N ASP A 308 -5.03 -19.16 -8.76
CA ASP A 308 -4.48 -20.30 -9.51
C ASP A 308 -3.57 -19.81 -10.64
N ALA A 309 -2.26 -19.84 -10.39
CA ALA A 309 -1.25 -19.43 -11.36
C ALA A 309 -1.31 -20.26 -12.65
N ALA A 310 -1.64 -21.55 -12.58
CA ALA A 310 -1.70 -22.42 -13.75
C ALA A 310 -2.88 -22.08 -14.65
N THR A 311 -4.06 -21.85 -14.06
CA THR A 311 -5.24 -21.39 -14.81
C THR A 311 -4.99 -20.02 -15.47
N ILE A 312 -4.41 -19.08 -14.72
CA ILE A 312 -4.09 -17.74 -15.26
C ILE A 312 -3.05 -17.86 -16.39
N ALA A 313 -1.97 -18.62 -16.19
CA ALA A 313 -0.93 -18.83 -17.19
C ALA A 313 -1.46 -19.50 -18.47
N GLY A 314 -2.37 -20.48 -18.31
CA GLY A 314 -3.07 -21.13 -19.41
C GLY A 314 -3.91 -20.16 -20.22
N TYR A 315 -4.68 -19.30 -19.55
CA TYR A 315 -5.48 -18.26 -20.20
C TYR A 315 -4.64 -17.23 -20.95
N LEU A 316 -3.51 -16.79 -20.38
CA LEU A 316 -2.65 -15.77 -20.98
C LEU A 316 -1.88 -16.26 -22.21
N GLY A 317 -1.71 -17.57 -22.37
CA GLY A 317 -0.97 -18.15 -23.49
C GLY A 317 0.54 -17.88 -23.46
N LYS A 318 1.21 -18.20 -24.57
CA LYS A 318 2.68 -18.12 -24.74
C LYS A 318 3.14 -16.86 -25.46
N THR A 319 2.24 -16.34 -26.27
CA THR A 319 2.46 -15.27 -27.25
C THR A 319 2.06 -13.92 -26.63
N ASP A 320 2.27 -12.83 -27.35
CA ASP A 320 2.16 -11.46 -26.82
C ASP A 320 0.86 -10.74 -27.18
N GLU A 321 -0.12 -11.42 -27.77
CA GLU A 321 -1.39 -10.79 -28.13
C GLU A 321 -2.25 -10.42 -26.90
N ILE A 322 -2.05 -11.03 -25.74
CA ILE A 322 -2.59 -10.53 -24.46
C ILE A 322 -1.92 -9.20 -24.06
N ASP A 323 -0.61 -9.07 -24.31
CA ASP A 323 0.17 -7.87 -23.99
C ASP A 323 -0.34 -6.70 -24.85
N GLU A 324 -0.57 -6.96 -26.14
CA GLU A 324 -1.16 -5.99 -27.07
C GLU A 324 -2.61 -5.64 -26.72
N ALA A 325 -3.46 -6.63 -26.46
CA ALA A 325 -4.88 -6.41 -26.19
C ALA A 325 -5.08 -5.58 -24.91
N LEU A 326 -4.35 -5.89 -23.85
CA LEU A 326 -4.43 -5.14 -22.59
C LEU A 326 -3.80 -3.76 -22.70
N THR A 327 -2.79 -3.58 -23.54
CA THR A 327 -2.23 -2.25 -23.82
C THR A 327 -3.20 -1.37 -24.61
N LYS A 328 -3.88 -1.93 -25.62
CA LYS A 328 -4.97 -1.22 -26.32
C LYS A 328 -6.11 -0.85 -25.37
N PHE A 329 -6.50 -1.76 -24.48
CA PHE A 329 -7.47 -1.47 -23.42
C PHE A 329 -6.99 -0.34 -22.51
N ALA A 330 -5.71 -0.36 -22.11
CA ALA A 330 -5.13 0.63 -21.20
C ALA A 330 -5.23 2.07 -21.76
N PHE A 331 -4.98 2.27 -23.05
CA PHE A 331 -5.18 3.55 -23.71
C PHE A 331 -6.66 3.95 -23.79
N SER A 332 -7.55 3.05 -24.21
CA SER A 332 -8.99 3.36 -24.26
C SER A 332 -9.56 3.73 -22.89
N TYR A 333 -9.09 3.06 -21.83
CA TYR A 333 -9.52 3.33 -20.47
C TYR A 333 -8.83 4.56 -19.86
N SER A 334 -7.62 4.93 -20.28
CA SER A 334 -6.98 6.19 -19.84
C SER A 334 -7.76 7.41 -20.30
N GLU A 335 -8.32 7.40 -21.52
CA GLU A 335 -9.24 8.44 -21.98
C GLU A 335 -10.51 8.51 -21.13
N ARG A 336 -11.04 7.36 -20.68
CA ARG A 336 -12.19 7.34 -19.78
C ARG A 336 -11.84 7.97 -18.43
N ASN A 337 -10.67 7.65 -17.90
CA ASN A 337 -10.16 8.23 -16.65
C ASN A 337 -10.03 9.76 -16.76
N GLU A 338 -9.51 10.27 -17.87
CA GLU A 338 -9.41 11.71 -18.11
C GLU A 338 -10.79 12.39 -18.15
N ARG A 339 -11.75 11.81 -18.88
CA ARG A 339 -13.13 12.33 -18.92
C ARG A 339 -13.80 12.32 -17.55
N ASP A 340 -13.55 11.31 -16.72
CA ASP A 340 -14.10 11.24 -15.38
C ASP A 340 -13.42 12.24 -14.42
N TYR A 341 -12.12 12.50 -14.60
CA TYR A 341 -11.40 13.57 -13.91
C TYR A 341 -11.91 14.97 -14.28
N ASP A 342 -12.21 15.22 -15.56
CA ASP A 342 -12.81 16.48 -16.01
C ASP A 342 -14.19 16.70 -15.39
N LYS A 343 -15.03 15.65 -15.29
CA LYS A 343 -16.31 15.72 -14.60
C LYS A 343 -16.15 16.01 -13.11
N LEU A 344 -15.11 15.47 -12.46
CA LEU A 344 -14.81 15.76 -11.06
C LEU A 344 -14.43 17.23 -10.88
N LYS A 345 -13.53 17.77 -11.72
CA LYS A 345 -13.16 19.19 -11.72
C LYS A 345 -14.38 20.08 -11.95
N GLU A 346 -15.25 19.71 -12.89
CA GLU A 346 -16.47 20.46 -13.18
C GLU A 346 -17.45 20.42 -12.00
N ALA A 347 -17.59 19.27 -11.32
CA ALA A 347 -18.41 19.16 -10.11
C ALA A 347 -17.90 20.06 -8.98
N ALA A 348 -16.58 20.13 -8.81
CA ALA A 348 -15.94 21.04 -7.85
C ALA A 348 -16.22 22.51 -8.22
N ARG A 349 -15.98 22.89 -9.48
CA ARG A 349 -16.18 24.26 -9.98
C ARG A 349 -17.63 24.73 -9.85
N THR A 350 -18.59 23.84 -10.12
CA THR A 350 -20.03 24.11 -10.03
C THR A 350 -20.62 23.91 -8.63
N LYS A 351 -19.77 23.64 -7.62
CA LYS A 351 -20.16 23.41 -6.22
C LYS A 351 -21.16 22.26 -6.02
N ARG A 352 -21.22 21.31 -6.95
CA ARG A 352 -21.99 20.05 -6.78
C ARG A 352 -21.36 19.14 -5.73
N ILE A 353 -20.05 19.26 -5.52
CA ILE A 353 -19.32 18.65 -4.42
C ILE A 353 -18.68 19.73 -3.55
N LYS A 354 -18.61 19.49 -2.24
CA LYS A 354 -17.91 20.39 -1.31
C LYS A 354 -16.41 20.23 -1.50
N VAL A 355 -15.72 21.36 -1.66
CA VAL A 355 -14.26 21.43 -1.71
C VAL A 355 -13.83 22.26 -0.51
N SER A 356 -12.92 21.74 0.31
CA SER A 356 -12.35 22.54 1.39
C SER A 356 -11.53 23.66 0.79
N GLU A 357 -11.73 24.88 1.30
CA GLU A 357 -10.76 25.95 1.08
C GLU A 357 -9.48 25.55 1.82
N ILE A 358 -8.35 25.60 1.11
CA ILE A 358 -7.03 25.48 1.76
C ILE A 358 -6.78 26.85 2.36
N ALA A 359 -6.85 26.94 3.69
CA ALA A 359 -6.53 28.16 4.44
C ALA A 359 -5.04 28.48 4.39
#